data_AF-A0A957FPL0-F1
#
_entry.id   AF-A0A957FPL0-F1
#
_cell.length_a   1.000
_cell.length_b   1.000
_cell.length_c   1.000
_cell.angle_alpha   90.00
_cell.angle_beta   90.00
_cell.angle_gamma   90.00
#
_symmetry.space_group_name_H-M   'P 1'
#
loop_
_entity.id
_entity.type
_entity.pdbx_description
1 polymer ?
#
loop_
_entity_poly.entity_id
_entity_poly.type
_entity_poly.pdbx_seq_one_letter_code
_entity_poly.pdbx_strand_id
1 'polypeptide(L)'
;MSNDSFTKQCFLIQTLDPLHVGTGGNRLGRVDNSIVREPGTKLPKIPGTSLHGAIRQYVAYLYGDLGVAGGGTNKKADHPVNYTFGSIKESGDAGGQSGKVSIGDARLLLFPVYSLAGPVWVT
;
A
#
# COMPACT_ATOMS: atom_id res chain seq x y z
N MET A 1 -3.48 -27.25 2.09
CA MET A 1 -2.39 -27.07 3.07
C MET A 1 -2.58 -25.73 3.75
N SER A 2 -3.22 -25.70 4.91
CA SER A 2 -3.32 -24.48 5.73
C SER A 2 -2.01 -24.36 6.52
N ASN A 3 -1.15 -23.42 6.11
CA ASN A 3 -0.02 -23.02 6.94
C ASN A 3 -0.58 -22.21 8.13
N ASP A 4 -0.58 -22.81 9.32
CA ASP A 4 -0.98 -22.15 10.59
C ASP A 4 -0.03 -20.99 11.01
N SER A 5 0.96 -20.65 10.19
CA SER A 5 1.93 -19.58 10.45
C SER A 5 1.46 -18.17 10.05
N PHE A 6 0.39 -18.04 9.25
CA PHE A 6 -0.11 -16.74 8.80
C PHE A 6 -1.62 -16.63 8.89
N THR A 7 -2.11 -15.55 9.51
CA THR A 7 -3.53 -15.19 9.52
C THR A 7 -3.83 -14.18 8.42
N LYS A 8 -4.78 -14.51 7.55
CA LYS A 8 -5.26 -13.57 6.52
C LYS A 8 -6.32 -12.65 7.11
N GLN A 9 -6.12 -11.34 6.95
CA GLN A 9 -7.12 -10.32 7.26
C GLN A 9 -7.53 -9.61 5.97
N CYS A 10 -8.84 -9.43 5.78
CA CYS A 10 -9.40 -8.71 4.64
C CYS A 10 -9.97 -7.38 5.12
N PHE A 11 -9.62 -6.30 4.41
CA PHE A 11 -10.08 -4.95 4.72
C PHE A 11 -10.87 -4.39 3.54
N LEU A 12 -11.90 -3.60 3.85
CA LEU A 12 -12.60 -2.77 2.88
C LEU A 12 -12.08 -1.35 3.02
N ILE A 13 -11.72 -0.73 1.89
CA ILE A 13 -11.20 0.63 1.83
C ILE A 13 -12.22 1.47 1.08
N GLN A 14 -12.80 2.46 1.76
CA GLN A 14 -13.67 3.45 1.14
C GLN A 14 -12.90 4.76 1.01
N THR A 15 -12.80 5.27 -0.21
CA THR A 15 -12.22 6.58 -0.48
C THR A 15 -13.23 7.66 -0.10
N LEU A 16 -12.87 8.54 0.83
CA LEU A 16 -13.69 9.71 1.18
C LEU A 16 -13.49 10.85 0.16
N ASP A 17 -12.26 10.99 -0.32
CA ASP A 17 -11.86 11.97 -1.33
C ASP A 17 -11.38 11.27 -2.62
N PRO A 18 -11.35 11.97 -3.77
CA PRO A 18 -10.75 11.43 -4.99
C PRO A 18 -9.30 11.00 -4.75
N LEU A 19 -9.00 9.73 -5.03
CA LEU A 19 -7.68 9.14 -4.79
C LEU A 19 -6.89 8.99 -6.09
N HIS A 20 -5.68 9.53 -6.14
CA HIS A 20 -4.77 9.39 -7.28
C HIS A 20 -3.58 8.47 -6.96
N VAL A 21 -3.68 7.20 -7.35
CA VAL A 21 -2.56 6.26 -7.27
C VAL A 21 -1.81 6.26 -8.60
N GLY A 22 -0.69 6.98 -8.67
CA GLY A 22 0.07 7.16 -9.91
C GLY A 22 0.83 5.91 -10.37
N THR A 23 1.02 5.77 -11.68
CA THR A 23 1.77 4.65 -12.29
C THR A 23 3.30 4.82 -12.23
N GLY A 24 3.82 5.87 -11.60
CA GLY A 24 5.26 6.10 -11.42
C GLY A 24 6.02 6.57 -12.67
N GLY A 25 5.33 6.88 -13.76
CA GLY A 25 5.92 7.42 -14.98
C GLY A 25 4.86 7.95 -15.95
N ASN A 26 5.27 8.86 -16.84
CA ASN A 26 4.41 9.36 -17.90
C ASN A 26 4.10 8.21 -18.86
N ARG A 27 2.81 7.88 -18.98
CA ARG A 27 2.37 7.01 -20.05
C ARG A 27 2.17 7.87 -21.28
N LEU A 28 2.78 7.48 -22.40
CA LEU A 28 2.44 8.06 -23.70
C LEU A 28 1.01 7.62 -24.04
N GLY A 29 0.05 8.48 -23.72
CA GLY A 29 -1.37 8.20 -23.81
C GLY A 29 -2.17 9.49 -23.68
N ARG A 30 -3.50 9.41 -23.76
CA ARG A 30 -4.38 10.58 -23.72
C ARG A 30 -4.37 11.32 -22.37
N VAL A 31 -3.92 10.64 -21.31
CA VAL A 31 -3.86 11.18 -19.95
C VAL A 31 -2.41 11.10 -19.49
N ASP A 32 -1.80 12.24 -19.16
CA ASP A 32 -0.38 12.34 -18.81
C ASP A 32 -0.03 11.51 -17.56
N ASN A 33 -0.83 11.69 -16.50
CA ASN A 33 -0.65 10.97 -15.24
C ASN A 33 -1.86 10.05 -15.00
N SER A 34 -1.77 8.83 -15.53
CA SER A 34 -2.84 7.83 -15.34
C SER A 34 -2.78 7.17 -13.96
N ILE A 35 -3.94 6.80 -13.43
CA ILE A 35 -4.02 5.94 -12.24
C ILE A 35 -3.59 4.50 -12.55
N VAL A 36 -3.10 3.80 -11.54
CA VAL A 36 -2.73 2.37 -11.63
C VAL A 36 -3.95 1.52 -11.95
N ARG A 37 -3.75 0.58 -12.89
CA ARG A 37 -4.74 -0.42 -13.30
C ARG A 37 -4.11 -1.80 -13.35
N GLU A 38 -4.91 -2.82 -13.09
CA GLU A 38 -4.49 -4.21 -13.31
C GLU A 38 -4.31 -4.47 -14.82
N PRO A 39 -3.19 -5.06 -15.29
CA PRO A 39 -2.93 -5.22 -16.73
C PRO A 39 -3.96 -6.08 -17.48
N GLY A 40 -4.47 -7.14 -16.84
CA GLY A 40 -5.41 -8.07 -17.47
C GLY A 40 -6.83 -7.53 -17.58
N THR A 41 -7.36 -6.95 -16.49
CA THR A 41 -8.76 -6.48 -16.41
C THR A 41 -8.92 -5.00 -16.75
N LYS A 42 -7.83 -4.23 -16.71
CA LYS A 42 -7.79 -2.76 -16.82
C LYS A 42 -8.59 -2.03 -15.72
N LEU A 43 -9.01 -2.74 -14.68
CA LEU A 43 -9.70 -2.15 -13.53
C LEU A 43 -8.70 -1.37 -12.66
N PRO A 44 -9.11 -0.23 -12.08
CA PRO A 44 -8.31 0.47 -11.08
C PRO A 44 -7.92 -0.45 -9.92
N LYS A 45 -6.68 -0.33 -9.45
CA LYS A 45 -6.19 -1.02 -8.25
C LYS A 45 -5.23 -0.13 -7.48
N ILE A 46 -5.10 -0.38 -6.18
CA ILE A 46 -4.03 0.20 -5.37
C ILE A 46 -2.98 -0.90 -5.15
N PRO A 47 -1.74 -0.74 -5.62
CA PRO A 47 -0.69 -1.70 -5.33
C PRO A 47 -0.47 -1.90 -3.83
N GLY A 48 -0.22 -3.13 -3.43
CA GLY A 48 0.09 -3.47 -2.04
C GLY A 48 1.35 -2.75 -1.55
N THR A 49 2.31 -2.48 -2.45
CA THR A 49 3.50 -1.67 -2.16
C THR A 49 3.18 -0.21 -1.87
N SER A 50 2.22 0.39 -2.58
CA SER A 50 1.75 1.76 -2.33
C SER A 50 1.04 1.86 -0.97
N LEU A 51 0.17 0.88 -0.66
CA LEU A 51 -0.47 0.79 0.65
C LEU A 51 0.57 0.57 1.76
N HIS A 52 1.52 -0.34 1.55
CA HIS A 52 2.57 -0.63 2.51
C HIS A 52 3.37 0.62 2.88
N GLY A 53 3.80 1.41 1.88
CA GLY A 53 4.52 2.67 2.13
C GLY A 53 3.66 3.71 2.85
N ALA A 54 2.42 3.92 2.39
CA ALA A 54 1.50 4.89 3.00
C ALA A 54 1.16 4.54 4.46
N ILE A 55 0.87 3.26 4.74
CA ILE A 55 0.57 2.79 6.09
C ILE A 55 1.83 2.89 6.97
N ARG A 56 3.00 2.45 6.48
CA ARG A 56 4.27 2.56 7.22
C ARG A 56 4.54 4.00 7.64
N GLN A 57 4.38 4.96 6.72
CA GLN A 57 4.55 6.38 6.98
C GLN A 57 3.58 6.87 8.07
N TYR A 58 2.30 6.52 7.96
CA TYR A 58 1.29 6.94 8.91
C TYR A 58 1.52 6.35 10.30
N VAL A 59 1.89 5.06 10.39
CA VAL A 59 2.20 4.41 11.66
C VAL A 59 3.46 5.04 12.28
N ALA A 60 4.50 5.31 11.50
CA ALA A 60 5.70 6.01 11.97
C ALA A 60 5.37 7.40 12.57
N TYR A 61 4.45 8.13 11.95
CA TYR A 61 3.92 9.39 12.49
C TYR A 61 3.20 9.18 13.84
N LEU A 62 2.34 8.17 13.97
CA LEU A 62 1.63 7.87 15.22
C LEU A 62 2.59 7.50 16.37
N TYR A 63 3.69 6.81 16.08
CA TYR A 63 4.73 6.49 17.06
C TYR A 63 5.69 7.66 17.35
N GLY A 64 5.54 8.81 16.64
CA GLY A 64 6.38 9.98 16.83
C GLY A 64 7.82 9.82 16.32
N ASP A 65 8.11 8.79 15.54
CA ASP A 65 9.45 8.53 14.98
C ASP A 65 9.35 8.45 13.45
N LEU A 66 9.47 9.60 12.78
CA LEU A 66 9.46 9.64 11.31
C LEU A 66 10.75 9.08 10.69
N GLY A 67 11.80 8.83 11.47
CA GLY A 67 13.05 8.23 11.00
C GLY A 67 12.86 6.80 10.50
N VAL A 68 11.89 6.07 11.08
CA VAL A 68 11.56 4.69 10.68
C VAL A 68 10.62 4.59 9.48
N ALA A 69 10.11 5.73 9.00
CA ALA A 69 9.11 5.80 7.95
C ALA A 69 9.69 5.48 6.56
N GLY A 70 10.91 5.96 6.29
CA GLY A 70 11.67 5.58 5.12
C GLY A 70 12.32 4.21 5.30
N GLY A 71 12.43 3.43 4.21
CA GLY A 71 13.22 2.19 4.15
C GLY A 71 14.74 2.41 4.27
N GLY A 72 15.16 3.52 4.87
CA GLY A 72 16.54 3.87 5.16
C GLY A 72 17.08 3.14 6.39
N THR A 73 18.35 3.37 6.62
CA THR A 73 19.21 2.66 7.55
C THR A 73 18.85 2.95 9.00
N ASN A 74 17.91 2.16 9.51
CA ASN A 74 17.35 2.38 10.81
C ASN A 74 18.12 1.59 11.87
N LYS A 75 18.74 2.32 12.81
CA LYS A 75 19.55 1.74 13.91
C LYS A 75 18.72 1.01 14.96
N LYS A 76 17.39 1.14 14.96
CA LYS A 76 16.47 0.52 15.93
C LYS A 76 15.70 -0.64 15.31
N ALA A 77 16.31 -1.83 15.30
CA ALA A 77 15.67 -3.05 14.80
C ALA A 77 14.38 -3.40 15.57
N ASP A 78 14.35 -3.16 16.89
CA ASP A 78 13.22 -3.48 17.77
C ASP A 78 12.04 -2.50 17.69
N HIS A 79 12.07 -1.50 16.79
CA HIS A 79 10.93 -0.59 16.66
C HIS A 79 9.70 -1.32 16.07
N PRO A 80 8.48 -1.15 16.62
CA PRO A 80 7.28 -1.86 16.14
C PRO A 80 7.02 -1.70 14.63
N VAL A 81 7.33 -0.52 14.07
CA VAL A 81 7.24 -0.25 12.63
C VAL A 81 8.23 -1.12 11.84
N ASN A 82 9.48 -1.22 12.28
CA ASN A 82 10.51 -2.02 11.60
C ASN A 82 10.24 -3.52 11.73
N TYR A 83 9.74 -3.97 12.88
CA TYR A 83 9.27 -5.34 13.07
C TYR A 83 8.16 -5.69 12.08
N THR A 84 7.19 -4.78 11.90
CA THR A 84 6.01 -5.01 11.06
C THR A 84 6.36 -4.93 9.57
N PHE A 85 6.99 -3.84 9.13
CA PHE A 85 7.22 -3.51 7.71
C PHE A 85 8.62 -3.91 7.19
N GLY A 86 9.54 -4.28 8.07
CA GLY A 86 10.92 -4.62 7.74
C GLY A 86 11.88 -3.44 7.79
N SER A 87 13.17 -3.75 7.94
CA SER A 87 14.25 -2.78 8.03
C SER A 87 15.51 -3.25 7.30
N ILE A 88 16.24 -2.28 6.73
CA ILE A 88 17.53 -2.49 6.07
C ILE A 88 18.59 -1.83 6.97
N LYS A 89 19.71 -2.52 7.24
CA LYS A 89 20.89 -1.95 7.94
C LYS A 89 21.91 -1.43 6.92
N GLU A 90 22.83 -0.57 7.36
CA GLU A 90 23.88 -0.01 6.49
C GLU A 90 24.79 -1.09 5.90
N SER A 91 25.28 -0.83 4.70
CA SER A 91 26.24 -1.66 3.98
C SER A 91 27.50 -1.88 4.83
N GLY A 92 27.64 -3.09 5.39
CA GLY A 92 28.78 -3.48 6.23
C GLY A 92 28.37 -4.31 7.45
N ASP A 93 27.14 -4.13 7.94
CA ASP A 93 26.56 -4.97 8.98
C ASP A 93 25.77 -6.13 8.36
N ALA A 94 26.05 -7.35 8.79
CA ALA A 94 25.25 -8.51 8.41
C ALA A 94 23.83 -8.39 9.00
N GLY A 95 22.82 -8.16 8.15
CA GLY A 95 21.42 -8.46 8.46
C GLY A 95 20.45 -7.29 8.37
N GLY A 96 19.51 -7.40 7.41
CA GLY A 96 18.22 -6.73 7.44
C GLY A 96 17.13 -7.69 7.93
N GLN A 97 16.02 -7.15 8.42
CA GLN A 97 14.87 -7.95 8.85
C GLN A 97 13.73 -7.78 7.84
N SER A 98 13.19 -8.92 7.37
CA SER A 98 11.96 -8.92 6.57
C SER A 98 10.77 -8.56 7.46
N GLY A 99 9.85 -7.77 6.92
CA GLY A 99 8.58 -7.45 7.59
C GLY A 99 7.77 -8.72 7.86
N LYS A 100 6.97 -8.69 8.93
CA LYS A 100 6.08 -9.79 9.32
C LYS A 100 4.73 -9.74 8.61
N VAL A 101 4.39 -8.63 7.96
CA VAL A 101 3.12 -8.48 7.24
C VAL A 101 3.33 -8.47 5.73
N SER A 102 2.42 -9.14 5.01
CA SER A 102 2.32 -9.06 3.56
C SER A 102 1.04 -8.32 3.20
N ILE A 103 1.16 -7.21 2.47
CA ILE A 103 0.03 -6.38 2.05
C ILE A 103 -0.19 -6.63 0.56
N GLY A 104 -1.36 -7.19 0.23
CA GLY A 104 -1.78 -7.43 -1.15
C GLY A 104 -2.34 -6.18 -1.82
N ASP A 105 -2.46 -6.24 -3.15
CA ASP A 105 -3.12 -5.21 -3.94
C ASP A 105 -4.60 -5.07 -3.54
N ALA A 106 -5.06 -3.84 -3.30
CA ALA A 106 -6.48 -3.56 -3.15
C ALA A 106 -7.15 -3.51 -4.51
N ARG A 107 -8.19 -4.33 -4.67
CA ARG A 107 -8.97 -4.47 -5.90
C ARG A 107 -10.28 -3.70 -5.77
N LEU A 108 -10.75 -3.16 -6.89
CA LEU A 108 -12.04 -2.48 -6.95
C LEU A 108 -13.17 -3.48 -6.64
N LEU A 109 -14.05 -3.09 -5.72
CA LEU A 109 -15.26 -3.84 -5.36
C LEU A 109 -16.51 -3.06 -5.74
N LEU A 110 -16.61 -1.80 -5.34
CA LEU A 110 -17.74 -0.92 -5.65
C LEU A 110 -17.21 0.37 -6.29
N PHE A 111 -17.75 0.75 -7.44
CA PHE A 111 -17.44 2.00 -8.13
C PHE A 111 -18.68 2.91 -8.16
N PRO A 112 -18.59 4.15 -7.66
CA PRO A 112 -19.72 5.05 -7.68
C PRO A 112 -19.95 5.58 -9.10
N VAL A 113 -21.17 5.42 -9.62
CA VAL A 113 -21.57 5.92 -10.93
C VAL A 113 -22.81 6.78 -10.77
N TYR A 114 -22.85 7.91 -11.50
CA TYR A 114 -24.03 8.75 -11.56
C TYR A 114 -25.20 8.03 -12.23
N SER A 115 -26.40 8.17 -11.68
CA SER A 115 -27.65 7.74 -12.29
C SER A 115 -28.74 8.80 -12.11
N LEU A 116 -29.87 8.66 -12.82
CA LEU A 116 -31.03 9.55 -12.67
C LEU A 116 -31.62 9.55 -11.26
N ALA A 117 -31.42 8.48 -10.48
CA ALA A 117 -31.89 8.37 -9.10
C ALA A 117 -30.84 8.82 -8.07
N GLY A 118 -29.67 9.28 -8.51
CA GLY A 118 -28.52 9.61 -7.66
C GLY A 118 -27.33 8.66 -7.85
N PRO A 119 -26.26 8.79 -7.04
CA PRO A 119 -25.08 7.93 -7.14
C PRO A 119 -25.42 6.49 -6.76
N VAL A 120 -25.05 5.55 -7.62
CA VAL A 120 -25.22 4.10 -7.40
C VAL A 120 -23.87 3.40 -7.38
N TRP A 121 -23.77 2.35 -6.59
CA TRP A 121 -22.57 1.51 -6.52
C TRP A 121 -22.66 0.40 -7.56
N VAL A 122 -21.70 0.36 -8.48
CA VAL A 122 -21.57 -0.68 -9.51
C VAL A 122 -20.43 -1.62 -9.11
N THR A 123 -20.61 -2.94 -9.31
CA THR A 123 -19.63 -3.99 -9.02
C THR A 123 -19.34 -4.85 -10.24
#